data_AF-A0A7Y5DDZ6-F1
#
_entry.id   AF-A0A7Y5DDZ6-F1
#
_cell.length_a   1.000
_cell.length_b   1.000
_cell.length_c   1.000
_cell.angle_alpha   90.00
_cell.angle_beta   90.00
_cell.angle_gamma   90.00
#
_symmetry.space_group_name_H-M   'P 1'
#
loop_
_entity.id
_entity.type
_entity.pdbx_description
1 polymer ?
#
loop_
_entity_poly.entity_id
_entity_poly.type
_entity_poly.pdbx_seq_one_letter_code
_entity_poly.pdbx_strand_id
1 'polypeptide(L)'
;MTNLGAKRSDRLHLLDALRGLAALSVVFWHWQHFFLSGPVPETVDRMKLPLYDWFFLFYEHGWLAIDLFFCLSGFVFYWQYSRSVAEGSITSGTFAILRLSRLYPLHVVTLVLVAIGQSVLMHVQGTFFVYEYNDLTHFLLNLLFASSWGIEQGYSFNGPVWSISIEVLLYALFFACCRLLPVRLILLAGISLLGFLIQAIYHVPIGRGVGSFFLGGCVFLIYRQIMA
;
A
#
# COMPACT_ATOMS: atom_id res chain seq x y z
N MET A 1 -23.03 -39.81 1.59
CA MET A 1 -23.20 -38.35 1.50
C MET A 1 -21.99 -37.70 2.14
N THR A 2 -21.29 -36.91 1.34
CA THR A 2 -19.90 -36.49 1.49
C THR A 2 -19.69 -35.55 2.67
N ASN A 3 -18.82 -35.98 3.58
CA ASN A 3 -18.27 -35.19 4.67
C ASN A 3 -17.31 -34.16 4.05
N LEU A 4 -17.83 -32.97 3.73
CA LEU A 4 -17.01 -31.83 3.34
C LEU A 4 -16.29 -31.33 4.59
N GLY A 5 -15.20 -32.01 4.93
CA GLY A 5 -14.21 -31.50 5.88
C GLY A 5 -13.71 -30.16 5.35
N ALA A 6 -14.27 -29.07 5.88
CA ALA A 6 -13.75 -27.74 5.70
C ALA A 6 -12.31 -27.76 6.21
N LYS A 7 -11.36 -27.84 5.28
CA LYS A 7 -9.94 -27.69 5.57
C LYS A 7 -9.78 -26.36 6.29
N ARG A 8 -9.51 -26.41 7.59
CA ARG A 8 -9.23 -25.25 8.45
C ARG A 8 -8.27 -24.37 7.66
N SER A 9 -8.70 -23.16 7.29
CA SER A 9 -7.74 -22.21 6.73
C SER A 9 -6.74 -21.98 7.85
N ASP A 10 -5.48 -22.37 7.63
CA ASP A 10 -4.39 -22.03 8.53
C ASP A 10 -4.26 -20.51 8.50
N ARG A 11 -5.06 -19.85 9.35
CA ARG A 11 -5.06 -18.42 9.51
C ARG A 11 -3.72 -18.08 10.13
N LEU A 12 -2.88 -17.38 9.37
CA LEU A 12 -1.52 -17.04 9.79
C LEU A 12 -1.60 -15.91 10.82
N HIS A 13 -1.98 -16.25 12.06
CA HIS A 13 -2.20 -15.32 13.16
C HIS A 13 -1.00 -14.39 13.41
N LEU A 14 0.22 -14.89 13.19
CA LEU A 14 1.43 -14.08 13.30
C LEU A 14 1.49 -12.98 12.23
N LEU A 15 1.07 -13.24 11.00
CA LEU A 15 1.04 -12.22 9.94
C LEU A 15 -0.01 -11.15 10.25
N ASP A 16 -1.16 -11.53 10.81
CA ASP A 16 -2.18 -10.57 11.23
C ASP A 16 -1.68 -9.70 12.39
N ALA A 17 -0.95 -10.28 13.36
CA ALA A 17 -0.31 -9.53 14.43
C ALA A 17 0.76 -8.55 13.90
N LEU A 18 1.61 -8.99 12.95
CA LEU A 18 2.59 -8.13 12.30
C LEU A 18 1.95 -6.97 11.55
N ARG A 19 0.84 -7.20 10.86
CA ARG A 19 0.06 -6.13 10.21
C ARG A 19 -0.51 -5.14 11.22
N GLY A 20 -1.00 -5.63 12.36
CA GLY A 20 -1.47 -4.78 13.45
C GLY A 20 -0.37 -3.86 13.98
N LEU A 21 0.82 -4.42 14.24
CA LEU A 21 1.98 -3.64 14.69
C LEU A 21 2.44 -2.63 13.62
N ALA A 22 2.47 -3.04 12.35
CA ALA A 22 2.79 -2.15 11.24
C ALA A 22 1.78 -1.00 11.11
N ALA A 23 0.48 -1.26 11.30
CA ALA A 23 -0.56 -0.24 11.27
C ALA A 23 -0.36 0.79 12.40
N LEU A 24 -0.04 0.35 13.61
CA LEU A 24 0.27 1.25 14.73
C LEU A 24 1.47 2.14 14.42
N SER A 25 2.53 1.57 13.86
CA SER A 25 3.72 2.33 13.41
C SER A 25 3.36 3.45 12.42
N VAL A 26 2.47 3.17 11.46
CA VAL A 26 1.95 4.17 10.50
C VAL A 26 1.15 5.27 11.20
N VAL A 27 0.33 4.92 12.20
CA VAL A 27 -0.45 5.91 12.98
C VAL A 27 0.47 6.86 13.74
N PHE A 28 1.47 6.34 14.45
CA PHE A 28 2.46 7.17 15.15
C PHE A 28 3.23 8.07 14.19
N TRP A 29 3.63 7.55 13.03
CA TRP A 29 4.33 8.35 12.03
C TRP A 29 3.46 9.49 11.48
N HIS A 30 2.16 9.27 11.26
CA HIS A 30 1.27 10.33 10.76
C HIS A 30 0.88 11.35 11.85
N TRP A 31 1.00 10.99 13.14
CA TRP A 31 0.68 11.86 14.26
C TRP A 31 1.43 13.21 14.20
N GLN A 32 2.64 13.23 13.63
CA GLN A 32 3.44 14.45 13.47
C GLN A 32 2.74 15.51 12.59
N HIS A 33 1.90 15.11 11.63
CA HIS A 33 1.25 16.04 10.71
C HIS A 33 0.19 16.92 11.40
N PHE A 34 -0.35 16.50 12.54
CA PHE A 34 -1.30 17.32 13.31
C PHE A 34 -0.63 18.50 14.02
N PHE A 35 0.70 18.50 14.13
CA PHE A 35 1.46 19.57 14.77
C PHE A 35 2.08 20.55 13.76
N LEU A 36 1.84 20.33 12.46
CA LEU A 36 2.15 21.31 11.42
C LEU A 36 1.25 22.53 11.63
N SER A 37 1.85 23.64 12.04
CA SER A 37 1.15 24.91 12.30
C SER A 37 1.62 25.95 11.28
N GLY A 38 0.81 26.26 10.27
CA GLY A 38 1.07 27.35 9.32
C GLY A 38 0.92 26.98 7.83
N PRO A 39 0.89 27.99 6.94
CA PRO A 39 0.77 27.80 5.49
C PRO A 39 2.08 27.32 4.82
N VAL A 40 3.21 27.41 5.52
CA VAL A 40 4.50 26.87 5.08
C VAL A 40 4.79 25.64 5.94
N PRO A 41 5.19 24.49 5.36
CA PRO A 41 5.59 23.35 6.16
C PRO A 41 6.90 23.69 6.89
N GLU A 42 6.80 24.27 8.09
CA GLU A 42 7.91 24.22 9.03
C GLU A 42 8.16 22.74 9.35
N THR A 43 9.42 22.33 9.26
CA THR A 43 9.83 20.99 9.69
C THR A 43 9.43 20.81 11.15
N VAL A 44 8.47 19.93 11.41
CA VAL A 44 8.07 19.58 12.78
C VAL A 44 9.30 19.08 13.51
N ASP A 45 9.65 19.76 14.61
CA ASP A 45 10.68 19.30 15.53
C ASP A 45 10.17 18.05 16.25
N ARG A 46 10.50 16.87 15.70
CA ARG A 46 9.98 15.57 16.16
C ARG A 46 10.33 15.30 17.62
N MET A 47 11.43 15.83 18.11
CA MET A 47 11.87 15.68 19.51
C MET A 47 10.90 16.33 20.50
N LYS A 48 10.05 17.26 20.05
CA LYS A 48 9.02 17.92 20.87
C LYS A 48 7.66 17.25 20.80
N LEU A 49 7.52 16.17 20.02
CA LEU A 49 6.27 15.43 19.93
C LEU A 49 5.98 14.71 21.26
N PRO A 50 4.69 14.59 21.64
CA PRO A 50 4.32 13.87 22.85
C PRO A 50 4.82 12.43 22.79
N LEU A 51 5.35 11.94 23.92
CA LEU A 51 5.84 10.55 24.07
C LEU A 51 7.01 10.17 23.16
N TYR A 52 7.77 11.14 22.63
CA TYR A 52 8.90 10.88 21.73
C TYR A 52 9.91 9.89 22.34
N ASP A 53 10.32 10.07 23.59
CA ASP A 53 11.33 9.22 24.24
C ASP A 53 10.96 7.72 24.23
N TRP A 54 9.67 7.41 24.31
CA TRP A 54 9.16 6.03 24.33
C TRP A 54 8.93 5.46 22.93
N PHE A 55 8.63 6.33 21.95
CA PHE A 55 8.18 5.94 20.60
C PHE A 55 9.02 6.51 19.46
N PHE A 56 10.26 6.96 19.74
CA PHE A 56 11.13 7.62 18.77
C PHE A 56 11.32 6.79 17.49
N LEU A 57 11.41 5.46 17.62
CA LEU A 57 11.52 4.54 16.49
C LEU A 57 10.35 4.69 15.50
N PHE A 58 9.12 4.84 16.00
CA PHE A 58 7.93 4.99 15.15
C PHE A 58 7.85 6.38 14.53
N TYR A 59 8.27 7.42 15.24
CA TYR A 59 8.33 8.77 14.69
C TYR A 59 9.37 8.90 13.57
N GLU A 60 10.56 8.34 13.76
CA GLU A 60 11.66 8.47 12.79
C GLU A 60 11.59 7.45 11.64
N HIS A 61 11.17 6.21 11.95
CA HIS A 61 11.25 5.09 11.02
C HIS A 61 9.90 4.45 10.70
N GLY A 62 8.78 5.01 11.18
CA GLY A 62 7.46 4.41 10.97
C GLY A 62 7.04 4.31 9.50
N TRP A 63 7.62 5.14 8.63
CA TRP A 63 7.47 5.03 7.18
C TRP A 63 7.93 3.67 6.62
N LEU A 64 8.85 2.94 7.28
CA LEU A 64 9.28 1.59 6.88
C LEU A 64 8.17 0.53 7.01
N ALA A 65 7.15 0.78 7.83
CA ALA A 65 6.01 -0.12 7.95
C ALA A 65 5.29 -0.34 6.61
N ILE A 66 5.38 0.63 5.69
CA ILE A 66 4.80 0.55 4.35
C ILE A 66 5.51 -0.52 3.49
N ASP A 67 6.83 -0.64 3.59
CA ASP A 67 7.57 -1.73 2.93
C ASP A 67 7.15 -3.10 3.45
N LEU A 68 6.96 -3.18 4.78
CA LEU A 68 6.48 -4.39 5.41
C LEU A 68 5.07 -4.74 4.91
N PHE A 69 4.16 -3.76 4.78
CA PHE A 69 2.83 -4.00 4.20
C PHE A 69 2.90 -4.55 2.78
N PHE A 70 3.71 -3.95 1.90
CA PHE A 70 3.89 -4.44 0.53
C PHE A 70 4.46 -5.86 0.51
N CYS A 71 5.50 -6.14 1.31
CA CYS A 71 6.11 -7.46 1.41
C CYS A 71 5.13 -8.51 1.95
N LEU A 72 4.39 -8.19 3.02
CA LEU A 72 3.36 -9.07 3.57
C LEU A 72 2.21 -9.31 2.58
N SER A 73 1.84 -8.30 1.80
CA SER A 73 0.83 -8.45 0.76
C SER A 73 1.31 -9.41 -0.32
N GLY A 74 2.52 -9.19 -0.84
CA GLY A 74 3.17 -10.09 -1.79
C GLY A 74 3.19 -11.54 -1.31
N PHE A 75 3.71 -11.77 -0.09
CA PHE A 75 3.74 -13.11 0.51
C PHE A 75 2.36 -13.77 0.53
N VAL A 76 1.34 -13.07 1.04
CA VAL A 76 -0.01 -13.63 1.15
C VAL A 76 -0.68 -13.84 -0.20
N PHE A 77 -0.41 -12.97 -1.18
CA PHE A 77 -0.95 -13.13 -2.54
C PHE A 77 -0.36 -14.35 -3.23
N TYR A 78 0.96 -14.54 -3.16
CA TYR A 78 1.58 -15.73 -3.70
C TYR A 78 1.15 -16.99 -2.93
N TRP A 79 1.00 -16.94 -1.61
CA TRP A 79 0.47 -18.04 -0.80
C TRP A 79 -0.94 -18.47 -1.22
N GLN A 80 -1.85 -17.51 -1.35
CA GLN A 80 -3.27 -17.80 -1.48
C GLN A 80 -3.76 -17.92 -2.94
N TYR A 81 -3.14 -17.20 -3.88
CA TYR A 81 -3.68 -17.06 -5.25
C TYR A 81 -2.74 -17.52 -6.36
N SER A 82 -1.42 -17.65 -6.13
CA SER A 82 -0.47 -17.91 -7.24
C SER A 82 -0.84 -19.12 -8.07
N ARG A 83 -1.18 -20.24 -7.41
CA ARG A 83 -1.59 -21.49 -8.08
C ARG A 83 -2.90 -21.33 -8.84
N SER A 84 -3.93 -20.80 -8.18
CA SER A 84 -5.26 -20.65 -8.78
C SER A 84 -5.26 -19.71 -9.99
N VAL A 85 -4.47 -18.63 -9.94
CA VAL A 85 -4.30 -17.69 -11.04
C VAL A 85 -3.50 -18.32 -12.19
N ALA A 86 -2.41 -19.04 -11.88
CA ALA A 86 -1.60 -19.72 -12.89
C ALA A 86 -2.38 -20.82 -13.64
N GLU A 87 -3.21 -21.58 -12.91
CA GLU A 87 -4.08 -22.63 -13.48
C GLU A 87 -5.33 -22.06 -14.18
N GLY A 88 -5.59 -20.76 -14.08
CA GLY A 88 -6.75 -20.10 -14.70
C GLY A 88 -8.10 -20.36 -14.02
N SER A 89 -8.09 -20.92 -12.79
CA SER A 89 -9.32 -21.17 -12.01
C SER A 89 -9.98 -19.90 -11.47
N ILE A 90 -9.22 -18.79 -11.39
CA ILE A 90 -9.75 -17.47 -11.03
C ILE A 90 -9.57 -16.53 -12.22
N THR A 91 -10.67 -15.94 -12.70
CA THR A 91 -10.64 -14.94 -13.76
C THR A 91 -10.16 -13.58 -13.25
N SER A 92 -9.60 -12.76 -14.15
CA SER A 92 -9.14 -11.40 -13.83
C SER A 92 -10.25 -10.53 -13.26
N GLY A 93 -11.46 -10.62 -13.82
CA GLY A 93 -12.63 -9.88 -13.34
C GLY A 93 -13.03 -10.27 -11.91
N THR A 94 -13.10 -11.57 -11.61
CA THR A 94 -13.44 -12.05 -10.26
C THR A 94 -12.37 -11.62 -9.25
N PHE A 95 -11.10 -11.75 -9.62
CA PHE A 95 -9.98 -11.31 -8.79
C PHE A 95 -10.04 -9.81 -8.51
N ALA A 96 -10.27 -8.99 -9.54
CA ALA A 96 -10.37 -7.54 -9.40
C ALA A 96 -11.55 -7.13 -8.50
N ILE A 97 -12.73 -7.74 -8.69
CA ILE A 97 -13.92 -7.44 -7.87
C ILE A 97 -13.66 -7.78 -6.39
N LEU A 98 -13.06 -8.94 -6.09
CA LEU A 98 -12.76 -9.34 -4.70
C LEU A 98 -11.80 -8.36 -4.00
N ARG A 99 -10.93 -7.68 -4.76
CA ARG A 99 -9.98 -6.70 -4.20
C ARG A 99 -10.57 -5.31 -4.13
N LEU A 100 -11.16 -4.84 -5.22
CA LEU A 100 -11.71 -3.49 -5.29
C LEU A 100 -12.93 -3.33 -4.40
N SER A 101 -13.79 -4.34 -4.25
CA SER A 101 -14.93 -4.27 -3.33
C SER A 101 -14.53 -4.04 -1.86
N ARG A 102 -13.31 -4.42 -1.47
CA ARG A 102 -12.79 -4.18 -0.12
C ARG A 102 -12.22 -2.76 0.05
N LEU A 103 -11.60 -2.21 -0.99
CA LEU A 103 -10.86 -0.94 -0.93
C LEU A 103 -11.72 0.26 -1.33
N TYR A 104 -12.52 0.11 -2.39
CA TYR A 104 -13.24 1.20 -3.04
C TYR A 104 -14.30 1.87 -2.17
N PRO A 105 -15.12 1.14 -1.37
CA PRO A 105 -16.15 1.79 -0.55
C PRO A 105 -15.57 2.78 0.45
N LEU A 106 -14.53 2.36 1.20
CA LEU A 106 -13.86 3.22 2.16
C LEU A 106 -13.15 4.38 1.45
N HIS A 107 -12.46 4.10 0.34
CA HIS A 107 -11.76 5.11 -0.43
C HIS A 107 -12.68 6.24 -0.90
N VAL A 108 -13.80 5.90 -1.54
CA VAL A 108 -14.78 6.89 -2.02
C VAL A 108 -15.31 7.74 -0.88
N VAL A 109 -15.67 7.13 0.25
CA VAL A 109 -16.15 7.87 1.42
C VAL A 109 -15.09 8.85 1.91
N THR A 110 -13.84 8.39 2.08
CA THR A 110 -12.75 9.26 2.55
C THR A 110 -12.41 10.36 1.55
N LEU A 111 -12.38 10.06 0.25
CA LEU A 111 -12.10 11.03 -0.81
C LEU A 111 -13.15 12.14 -0.84
N VAL A 112 -14.45 11.78 -0.75
CA VAL A 112 -15.54 12.75 -0.73
C VAL A 112 -15.48 13.62 0.52
N LEU A 113 -15.26 13.02 1.71
CA LEU A 113 -15.15 13.77 2.95
C LEU A 113 -13.97 14.75 2.92
N VAL A 114 -12.82 14.32 2.42
CA VAL A 114 -11.64 15.19 2.29
C VAL A 114 -11.89 16.28 1.24
N ALA A 115 -12.48 15.96 0.09
CA ALA A 115 -12.80 16.96 -0.94
C ALA A 115 -13.75 18.05 -0.42
N ILE A 116 -14.79 17.66 0.34
CA ILE A 116 -15.69 18.61 1.00
C ILE A 116 -14.93 19.45 2.03
N GLY A 117 -14.14 18.80 2.89
CA GLY A 117 -13.35 19.50 3.93
C GLY A 117 -12.37 20.52 3.34
N GLN A 118 -11.65 20.15 2.29
CA GLN A 118 -10.74 21.04 1.55
C GLN A 118 -11.48 22.20 0.90
N SER A 119 -12.66 21.95 0.32
CA SER A 119 -13.49 23.01 -0.28
C SER A 119 -13.99 24.02 0.77
N VAL A 120 -14.44 23.55 1.93
CA VAL A 120 -14.85 24.41 3.04
C VAL A 120 -13.67 25.23 3.55
N LEU A 121 -12.50 24.60 3.73
CA LEU A 121 -11.30 25.30 4.21
C LEU A 121 -10.83 26.37 3.24
N MET A 122 -10.82 26.06 1.94
CA MET A 122 -10.51 27.04 0.90
C MET A 122 -11.46 28.23 0.93
N HIS A 123 -12.75 28.01 1.20
CA HIS A 123 -13.74 29.09 1.29
C HIS A 123 -13.57 29.95 2.55
N VAL A 124 -13.21 29.35 3.69
CA VAL A 124 -13.11 30.05 4.99
C VAL A 124 -11.75 30.71 5.20
N GLN A 125 -10.66 30.04 4.79
CA GLN A 125 -9.28 30.43 5.08
C GLN A 125 -8.48 30.80 3.84
N GLY A 126 -8.99 30.54 2.63
CA GLY A 126 -8.27 30.80 1.37
C GLY A 126 -7.10 29.85 1.10
N THR A 127 -6.97 28.77 1.87
CA THR A 127 -5.87 27.80 1.78
C THR A 127 -6.38 26.37 1.89
N PHE A 128 -5.62 25.43 1.33
CA PHE A 128 -5.85 23.99 1.49
C PHE A 128 -5.10 23.43 2.70
N PHE A 129 -5.59 22.32 3.24
CA PHE A 129 -4.97 21.62 4.36
C PHE A 129 -3.92 20.63 3.87
N VAL A 130 -2.65 20.87 4.21
CA VAL A 130 -1.47 19.98 3.98
C VAL A 130 -1.10 19.75 2.52
N TYR A 131 -2.05 19.45 1.64
CA TYR A 131 -1.86 19.15 0.23
C TYR A 131 -2.56 20.17 -0.64
N GLU A 132 -1.82 20.83 -1.53
CA GLU A 132 -2.32 21.95 -2.32
C GLU A 132 -3.03 21.51 -3.61
N TYR A 133 -2.69 20.33 -4.14
CA TYR A 133 -3.27 19.79 -5.38
C TYR A 133 -4.69 19.24 -5.14
N ASN A 134 -5.71 20.10 -5.27
CA ASN A 134 -7.14 19.73 -5.11
C ASN A 134 -7.98 20.12 -6.35
N ASP A 135 -7.45 19.88 -7.55
CA ASP A 135 -8.17 20.11 -8.80
C ASP A 135 -8.90 18.85 -9.30
N LEU A 136 -9.68 19.03 -10.38
CA LEU A 136 -10.47 17.96 -10.99
C LEU A 136 -9.58 16.81 -11.52
N THR A 137 -8.41 17.10 -12.07
CA THR A 137 -7.48 16.09 -12.59
C THR A 137 -7.01 15.19 -11.45
N HIS A 138 -6.56 15.77 -10.35
CA HIS A 138 -6.14 15.03 -9.16
C HIS A 138 -7.31 14.28 -8.52
N PHE A 139 -8.53 14.82 -8.55
CA PHE A 139 -9.71 14.11 -8.07
C PHE A 139 -9.97 12.84 -8.88
N LEU A 140 -9.89 12.93 -10.22
CA LEU A 140 -10.06 11.77 -11.11
C LEU A 140 -8.94 10.74 -10.93
N LEU A 141 -7.68 11.19 -10.76
CA LEU A 141 -6.57 10.29 -10.44
C LEU A 141 -6.80 9.55 -9.13
N ASN A 142 -7.26 10.24 -8.08
CA ASN A 142 -7.62 9.59 -6.82
C ASN A 142 -8.77 8.60 -7.02
N LEU A 143 -9.83 8.99 -7.72
CA LEU A 143 -11.01 8.14 -7.95
C LEU A 143 -10.66 6.82 -8.66
N LEU A 144 -9.64 6.83 -9.52
CA LEU A 144 -9.16 5.67 -10.27
C LEU A 144 -8.03 4.90 -9.57
N PHE A 145 -7.67 5.26 -8.32
CA PHE A 145 -6.48 4.75 -7.65
C PHE A 145 -5.18 4.94 -8.46
N ALA A 146 -5.10 6.01 -9.24
CA ALA A 146 -3.96 6.41 -10.06
C ALA A 146 -3.26 7.67 -9.51
N SER A 147 -3.41 7.94 -8.21
CA SER A 147 -2.81 9.11 -7.54
C SER A 147 -1.30 8.98 -7.31
N SER A 148 -0.70 7.83 -7.59
CA SER A 148 0.73 7.56 -7.31
C SER A 148 1.35 6.65 -8.36
N TRP A 149 0.94 6.84 -9.61
CA TRP A 149 1.41 6.08 -10.76
C TRP A 149 2.47 6.86 -11.57
N GLY A 150 2.88 8.04 -11.09
CA GLY A 150 3.91 8.89 -11.69
C GLY A 150 3.37 9.88 -12.74
N ILE A 151 2.05 10.04 -12.81
CA ILE A 151 1.37 10.97 -13.73
C ILE A 151 0.97 12.26 -12.98
N GLU A 152 0.78 12.15 -11.66
CA GLU A 152 0.46 13.23 -10.75
C GLU A 152 1.61 14.23 -10.55
N GLN A 153 1.27 15.48 -10.18
CA GLN A 153 2.25 16.52 -9.86
C GLN A 153 2.51 16.65 -8.34
N GLY A 154 2.11 15.65 -7.55
CA GLY A 154 2.30 15.58 -6.11
C GLY A 154 1.15 14.89 -5.38
N TYR A 155 1.20 14.93 -4.04
CA TYR A 155 0.10 14.43 -3.20
C TYR A 155 -1.11 15.35 -3.27
N SER A 156 -2.30 14.74 -3.27
CA SER A 156 -3.59 15.42 -3.45
C SER A 156 -4.63 14.83 -2.52
N PHE A 157 -5.65 15.62 -2.17
CA PHE A 157 -6.77 15.22 -1.29
C PHE A 157 -6.30 14.37 -0.08
N ASN A 158 -6.47 13.05 -0.18
CA ASN A 158 -6.06 12.08 0.83
C ASN A 158 -4.64 11.57 0.53
N GLY A 159 -3.60 12.34 0.88
CA GLY A 159 -2.21 11.99 0.61
C GLY A 159 -1.80 10.55 1.00
N PRO A 160 -2.16 10.02 2.19
CA PRO A 160 -1.85 8.64 2.60
C PRO A 160 -2.36 7.53 1.65
N VAL A 161 -3.30 7.82 0.74
CA VAL A 161 -3.85 6.86 -0.22
C VAL A 161 -2.82 6.33 -1.22
N TRP A 162 -1.69 7.03 -1.38
CA TRP A 162 -0.64 6.70 -2.35
C TRP A 162 -0.22 5.22 -2.30
N SER A 163 -0.11 4.66 -1.10
CA SER A 163 0.29 3.27 -0.89
C SER A 163 -0.77 2.27 -1.40
N ILE A 164 -2.05 2.60 -1.22
CA ILE A 164 -3.18 1.79 -1.72
C ILE A 164 -3.30 1.92 -3.23
N SER A 165 -3.06 3.11 -3.79
CA SER A 165 -3.00 3.33 -5.25
C SER A 165 -1.96 2.41 -5.91
N ILE A 166 -0.78 2.30 -5.30
CA ILE A 166 0.28 1.39 -5.78
C ILE A 166 -0.13 -0.07 -5.56
N GLU A 167 -0.74 -0.40 -4.43
CA GLU A 167 -1.22 -1.76 -4.14
C GLU A 167 -2.18 -2.28 -5.23
N VAL A 168 -3.08 -1.42 -5.73
CA VAL A 168 -3.98 -1.78 -6.85
C VAL A 168 -3.19 -2.10 -8.12
N LEU A 169 -2.15 -1.33 -8.44
CA LEU A 169 -1.25 -1.63 -9.55
C LEU A 169 -0.50 -2.95 -9.34
N LEU A 170 -0.03 -3.21 -8.12
CA LEU A 170 0.66 -4.45 -7.75
C LEU A 170 -0.25 -5.67 -7.89
N TYR A 171 -1.56 -5.55 -7.64
CA TYR A 171 -2.51 -6.64 -7.91
C TYR A 171 -2.58 -6.99 -9.39
N ALA A 172 -2.59 -5.99 -10.27
CA ALA A 172 -2.59 -6.21 -11.72
C ALA A 172 -1.26 -6.85 -12.17
N LEU A 173 -0.13 -6.35 -11.68
CA LEU A 173 1.20 -6.90 -11.97
C LEU A 173 1.36 -8.33 -11.46
N PHE A 174 0.91 -8.62 -10.24
CA PHE A 174 0.88 -9.96 -9.68
C PHE A 174 0.07 -10.92 -10.54
N PHE A 175 -1.14 -10.51 -10.94
CA PHE A 175 -2.02 -11.34 -11.75
C PHE A 175 -1.39 -11.64 -13.12
N ALA A 176 -0.87 -10.60 -13.79
CA ALA A 176 -0.16 -10.75 -15.06
C ALA A 176 1.07 -11.65 -14.93
N CYS A 177 1.88 -11.46 -13.89
CA CYS A 177 3.06 -12.28 -13.63
C CYS A 177 2.68 -13.76 -13.45
N CYS A 178 1.69 -14.08 -12.61
CA CYS A 178 1.27 -15.46 -12.38
C CYS A 178 0.60 -16.10 -13.60
N ARG A 179 -0.11 -15.31 -14.42
CA ARG A 179 -0.88 -15.83 -15.55
C ARG A 179 -0.05 -16.01 -16.83
N LEU A 180 0.96 -15.16 -17.02
CA LEU A 180 1.73 -15.07 -18.27
C LEU A 180 3.15 -15.63 -18.15
N LEU A 181 3.72 -15.68 -16.95
CA LEU A 181 5.13 -16.05 -16.73
C LEU A 181 5.26 -17.26 -15.79
N PRO A 182 6.35 -18.04 -15.91
CA PRO A 182 6.64 -19.08 -14.94
C PRO A 182 7.12 -18.45 -13.63
N VAL A 183 6.33 -18.60 -12.57
CA VAL A 183 6.65 -18.08 -11.23
C VAL A 183 7.86 -18.83 -10.64
N ARG A 184 9.04 -18.24 -10.77
CA ARG A 184 10.33 -18.77 -10.30
C ARG A 184 11.04 -17.74 -9.42
N LEU A 185 11.83 -18.21 -8.46
CA LEU A 185 12.55 -17.34 -7.51
C LEU A 185 13.42 -16.29 -8.23
N ILE A 186 14.16 -16.69 -9.26
CA ILE A 186 15.03 -15.78 -10.03
C ILE A 186 14.22 -14.67 -10.71
N LEU A 187 13.05 -14.99 -11.26
CA LEU A 187 12.17 -13.99 -11.89
C LEU A 187 11.67 -12.97 -10.86
N LEU A 188 11.15 -13.46 -9.73
CA LEU A 188 10.62 -12.58 -8.67
C LEU A 188 11.73 -11.73 -8.05
N ALA A 189 12.92 -12.30 -7.85
CA ALA A 189 14.09 -11.59 -7.36
C ALA A 189 14.56 -10.52 -8.36
N GLY A 190 14.54 -10.82 -9.66
CA GLY A 190 14.84 -9.85 -10.71
C GLY A 190 13.85 -8.69 -10.76
N ILE A 191 12.55 -8.95 -10.65
CA ILE A 191 11.51 -7.91 -10.59
C ILE A 191 11.66 -7.07 -9.31
N SER A 192 11.92 -7.72 -8.18
CA SER A 192 12.15 -7.03 -6.90
C SER A 192 13.38 -6.12 -6.96
N LEU A 193 14.50 -6.63 -7.48
CA LEU A 193 15.72 -5.84 -7.68
C LEU A 193 15.47 -4.65 -8.61
N LEU A 194 14.79 -4.86 -9.74
CA LEU A 194 14.43 -3.80 -10.66
C LEU A 194 13.58 -2.72 -9.98
N GLY A 195 12.59 -3.12 -9.17
CA GLY A 195 11.78 -2.18 -8.38
C GLY A 195 12.63 -1.32 -7.45
N PHE A 196 13.53 -1.93 -6.68
CA PHE A 196 14.44 -1.19 -5.80
C PHE A 196 15.42 -0.30 -6.57
N LEU A 197 15.90 -0.72 -7.74
CA LEU A 197 16.74 0.11 -8.61
C LEU A 197 15.97 1.32 -9.14
N ILE A 198 14.71 1.14 -9.57
CA ILE A 198 13.84 2.24 -10.00
C ILE A 198 13.63 3.22 -8.85
N GLN A 199 13.38 2.73 -7.62
CA GLN A 199 13.27 3.57 -6.44
C GLN A 199 14.58 4.32 -6.14
N ALA A 200 15.72 3.65 -6.26
CA ALA A 200 17.02 4.25 -5.95
C ALA A 200 17.43 5.34 -6.96
N ILE A 201 17.05 5.18 -8.24
CA ILE A 201 17.42 6.12 -9.30
C ILE A 201 16.41 7.27 -9.43
N TYR A 202 15.11 6.96 -9.41
CA TYR A 202 14.05 7.93 -9.73
C TYR A 202 13.29 8.42 -8.50
N HIS A 203 13.53 7.84 -7.32
CA HIS A 203 12.82 8.16 -6.08
C HIS A 203 11.29 8.04 -6.15
N VAL A 204 10.78 7.25 -7.11
CA VAL A 204 9.33 7.07 -7.33
C VAL A 204 8.76 5.96 -6.44
N PRO A 205 7.68 6.21 -5.67
CA PRO A 205 7.17 5.23 -4.70
C PRO A 205 6.74 3.89 -5.30
N ILE A 206 6.44 3.85 -6.61
CA ILE A 206 6.13 2.61 -7.35
C ILE A 206 7.29 1.62 -7.28
N GLY A 207 8.53 2.10 -7.41
CA GLY A 207 9.71 1.25 -7.34
C GLY A 207 9.80 0.53 -6.00
N ARG A 208 9.55 1.26 -4.90
CA ARG A 208 9.48 0.73 -3.55
C ARG A 208 8.38 -0.32 -3.40
N GLY A 209 7.18 -0.05 -3.90
CA GLY A 209 6.07 -1.00 -3.89
C GLY A 209 6.39 -2.30 -4.64
N VAL A 210 6.90 -2.18 -5.88
CA VAL A 210 7.29 -3.34 -6.70
C VAL A 210 8.41 -4.13 -6.02
N GLY A 211 9.46 -3.45 -5.55
CA GLY A 211 10.58 -4.06 -4.86
C GLY A 211 10.13 -4.91 -3.68
N SER A 212 9.39 -4.30 -2.75
CA SER A 212 8.94 -4.92 -1.51
C SER A 212 7.89 -6.02 -1.75
N PHE A 213 6.92 -5.82 -2.65
CA PHE A 213 5.89 -6.81 -2.93
C PHE A 213 6.45 -8.10 -3.54
N PHE A 214 7.32 -7.98 -4.55
CA PHE A 214 7.91 -9.16 -5.19
C PHE A 214 8.95 -9.85 -4.29
N LEU A 215 9.59 -9.11 -3.38
CA LEU A 215 10.40 -9.71 -2.30
C LEU A 215 9.55 -10.62 -1.41
N GLY A 216 8.33 -10.21 -1.07
CA GLY A 216 7.37 -11.08 -0.36
C GLY A 216 7.05 -12.37 -1.12
N GLY A 217 6.96 -12.30 -2.45
CA GLY A 217 6.83 -13.46 -3.31
C GLY A 217 8.06 -14.38 -3.26
N CYS A 218 9.27 -13.84 -3.24
CA CYS A 218 10.50 -14.61 -3.02
C CYS A 218 10.47 -15.35 -1.68
N VAL A 219 10.10 -14.64 -0.60
CA VAL A 219 9.98 -15.23 0.74
C VAL A 219 8.98 -16.39 0.74
N PHE A 220 7.85 -16.25 0.05
CA PHE A 220 6.89 -17.34 -0.09
C PHE A 220 7.49 -18.56 -0.81
N LEU A 221 8.20 -18.36 -1.92
CA LEU A 221 8.80 -19.47 -2.67
C LEU A 221 9.86 -20.21 -1.85
N ILE A 222 10.67 -19.49 -1.07
CA ILE A 222 11.65 -20.06 -0.15
C ILE A 222 10.94 -20.83 0.97
N TYR A 223 9.93 -20.21 1.59
CA TYR A 223 9.12 -20.85 2.63
C TYR A 223 8.52 -22.17 2.13
N ARG A 224 7.97 -22.18 0.92
CA ARG A 224 7.40 -23.37 0.28
C ARG A 224 8.45 -24.46 0.05
N GLN A 225 9.71 -24.11 -0.23
CA GLN A 225 10.79 -25.09 -0.40
C GLN A 225 11.25 -25.69 0.93
N ILE A 226 11.22 -24.91 2.02
CA ILE A 226 11.64 -25.40 3.35
C ILE A 226 10.57 -26.30 3.98
N MET A 227 9.29 -26.03 3.71
CA MET A 227 8.15 -26.76 4.28
C MET A 227 7.63 -27.91 3.41
N ALA A 228 8.23 -28.15 2.24
CA ALA A 228 7.89 -29.26 1.34
C ALA A 228 8.82 -30.45 1.56
#